data_AF-A0A7W7BQF9-F1
#
_entry.id   AF-A0A7W7BQF9-F1
#
_cell.length_a   1.000
_cell.length_b   1.000
_cell.length_c   1.000
_cell.angle_alpha   90.00
_cell.angle_beta   90.00
_cell.angle_gamma   90.00
#
_symmetry.space_group_name_H-M   'P 1'
#
loop_
_entity.id
_entity.type
_entity.pdbx_description
1 polymer ?
#
loop_
_entity_poly.entity_id
_entity_poly.type
_entity_poly.pdbx_seq_one_letter_code
_entity_poly.pdbx_strand_id
1 'polypeptide(L)' 'MLVMGAAALLVLQLAPTVGGLLVALALLGHAAWDFYHHRARRVVSRHLAEFCGVLDVLVAILVVVVTFSS' A
#
# COMPACT_ATOMS: atom_id res chain seq x y z
N MET A 1 12.19 -3.22 7.99
CA MET A 1 11.78 -4.20 6.96
C MET A 1 11.19 -5.49 7.53
N LEU A 2 11.64 -5.99 8.70
CA LEU A 2 11.14 -7.27 9.26
C LEU A 2 9.62 -7.31 9.51
N VAL A 3 9.03 -6.22 10.02
CA VAL A 3 7.59 -6.14 10.28
C VAL A 3 6.78 -6.31 8.99
N MET A 4 7.18 -5.62 7.91
CA MET A 4 6.48 -5.72 6.63
C MET A 4 6.72 -7.07 5.94
N GLY A 5 7.94 -7.62 6.05
CA GLY A 5 8.23 -8.97 5.57
C GLY A 5 7.38 -10.05 6.26
N ALA A 6 7.22 -9.96 7.57
CA ALA A 6 6.35 -10.87 8.33
C ALA A 6 4.86 -10.70 7.94
N ALA A 7 4.39 -9.47 7.75
CA ALA A 7 3.03 -9.20 7.29
C ALA A 7 2.77 -9.78 5.88
N ALA A 8 3.74 -9.65 4.97
CA ALA A 8 3.66 -10.24 3.64
C ALA A 8 3.53 -11.78 3.69
N LEU A 9 4.35 -12.43 4.53
CA LEU A 9 4.27 -13.87 4.75
C LEU A 9 2.93 -14.31 5.35
N LEU A 10 2.35 -13.51 6.25
CA LEU A 10 1.03 -13.80 6.82
C LEU A 10 -0.06 -13.71 5.75
N VAL A 11 -0.01 -12.70 4.88
CA VAL A 11 -0.95 -12.52 3.76
C VAL A 11 -0.94 -13.72 2.81
N LEU A 12 0.23 -14.29 2.53
CA LEU A 12 0.39 -15.50 1.70
C LEU A 12 -0.36 -16.73 2.25
N GLN A 13 -0.67 -16.75 3.55
CA GLN A 13 -1.37 -17.86 4.20
C GLN A 13 -2.89 -17.65 4.29
N LEU A 14 -3.39 -16.49 3.85
CA LEU A 14 -4.81 -16.15 3.91
C LEU A 14 -5.53 -16.55 2.62
N ALA A 15 -6.86 -16.66 2.70
CA ALA A 15 -7.69 -16.75 1.50
C ALA A 15 -7.35 -15.57 0.57
N PRO A 16 -7.24 -15.79 -0.76
CA PRO A 16 -6.78 -14.77 -1.71
C PRO A 16 -7.53 -13.45 -1.59
N THR A 17 -8.83 -13.51 -1.28
CA THR A 17 -9.69 -12.34 -1.07
C THR A 17 -9.28 -11.51 0.14
N VAL A 18 -9.01 -12.16 1.27
CA VAL A 18 -8.59 -11.50 2.51
C VAL A 18 -7.18 -10.94 2.36
N GLY A 19 -6.27 -11.72 1.73
CA GLY A 19 -4.91 -11.28 1.46
C GLY A 19 -4.86 -10.05 0.55
N GLY A 20 -5.63 -10.04 -0.54
CA GLY A 20 -5.73 -8.92 -1.46
C GLY A 20 -6.28 -7.65 -0.79
N LEU A 21 -7.33 -7.77 0.03
CA LEU A 21 -7.85 -6.63 0.79
C LEU A 21 -6.84 -6.06 1.79
N LEU A 22 -6.08 -6.91 2.48
CA LEU A 22 -5.03 -6.46 3.40
C LEU A 22 -3.89 -5.72 2.68
N VAL A 23 -3.48 -6.21 1.51
CA VAL A 23 -2.47 -5.53 0.68
C VAL A 23 -3.00 -4.17 0.22
N ALA A 24 -4.25 -4.10 -0.26
CA ALA A 24 -4.86 -2.83 -0.66
C ALA A 24 -4.94 -1.83 0.51
N LEU A 25 -5.32 -2.29 1.70
CA LEU A 25 -5.34 -1.44 2.90
C LEU A 25 -3.96 -0.95 3.29
N ALA A 26 -2.94 -1.79 3.20
CA ALA A 26 -1.56 -1.41 3.49
C ALA A 26 -1.05 -0.32 2.53
N LEU A 27 -1.32 -0.46 1.22
CA LEU A 27 -0.98 0.52 0.21
C LEU A 27 -1.70 1.86 0.45
N LEU A 28 -3.00 1.84 0.74
CA LEU A 28 -3.74 3.07 1.05
C LEU A 28 -3.24 3.75 2.33
N GLY A 29 -2.87 2.98 3.34
CA GLY A 29 -2.24 3.49 4.57
C GLY A 29 -0.90 4.18 4.28
N HIS A 30 -0.09 3.60 3.40
CA HIS A 30 1.16 4.20 2.95
C HIS A 30 0.93 5.49 2.14
N ALA A 31 -0.02 5.48 1.19
CA ALA A 31 -0.39 6.69 0.43
C ALA A 31 -0.85 7.85 1.34
N ALA A 32 -1.62 7.55 2.40
CA ALA A 32 -2.03 8.54 3.39
C ALA A 32 -0.83 9.10 4.17
N TRP A 33 0.14 8.26 4.51
CA TRP A 33 1.39 8.64 5.16
C TRP A 33 2.26 9.53 4.26
N ASP A 34 2.34 9.20 2.96
CA ASP A 34 3.01 10.02 1.96
C ASP A 34 2.34 11.38 1.79
N PHE A 35 1.01 11.45 1.78
CA PHE A 35 0.29 12.72 1.75
C PHE A 35 0.62 13.58 2.98
N TYR A 36 0.67 12.97 4.17
CA TYR A 36 1.09 13.66 5.39
C TYR A 36 2.52 14.20 5.26
N HIS A 37 3.47 13.41 4.74
CA HIS A 37 4.84 13.87 4.53
C HIS A 37 4.99 14.93 3.44
N HIS A 38 4.21 14.82 2.36
CA HIS A 38 4.13 15.83 1.30
C HIS A 38 3.70 17.19 1.87
N ARG A 39 2.75 17.20 2.81
CA ARG A 39 2.30 18.41 3.53
C ARG A 39 3.33 18.89 4.55
N ALA A 40 3.94 17.97 5.31
CA ALA A 40 4.89 18.30 6.37
C ALA A 40 6.27 18.73 5.84
N ARG A 41 6.61 18.39 4.58
CA ARG A 41 7.94 18.60 3.96
C ARG A 41 9.09 18.02 4.80
N ARG A 42 8.90 16.81 5.31
CA ARG A 42 9.86 16.10 6.19
C ARG A 42 10.04 14.65 5.73
N VAL A 43 11.16 14.03 6.12
CA VAL A 43 11.54 12.62 5.90
C VAL A 43 11.87 12.27 4.44
N VAL A 44 11.06 12.70 3.48
CA VAL A 44 11.23 12.41 2.05
C VAL A 44 11.08 13.66 1.20
N SER A 45 11.66 13.65 -0.01
CA SER A 45 11.46 14.75 -0.95
C SER A 45 10.00 14.82 -1.41
N ARG A 46 9.51 16.02 -1.69
CA ARG A 46 8.11 16.26 -2.07
C ARG A 46 7.69 15.45 -3.32
N HIS A 47 8.60 15.35 -4.29
CA HIS A 47 8.38 14.60 -5.53
C HIS A 47 8.32 13.09 -5.29
N LEU A 48 9.15 12.56 -4.38
CA LEU A 48 9.12 11.13 -4.07
C LEU A 48 7.83 10.76 -3.33
N ALA A 49 7.40 11.57 -2.35
CA ALA A 49 6.13 11.36 -1.66
C ALA A 49 4.92 11.45 -2.60
N GLU A 50 4.96 12.35 -3.59
CA GLU A 50 3.90 12.46 -4.60
C GLU A 50 3.85 11.24 -5.52
N PHE A 51 5.01 10.80 -6.02
CA PHE A 51 5.09 9.61 -6.87
C PHE A 51 4.63 8.34 -6.13
N CYS A 52 5.14 8.10 -4.92
CA CYS A 52 4.77 6.94 -4.12
C CYS A 52 3.27 6.96 -3.77
N GLY A 53 2.72 8.10 -3.34
CA GLY A 53 1.28 8.20 -3.04
C GLY A 53 0.39 7.88 -4.24
N VAL A 54 0.74 8.36 -5.45
CA VAL A 54 -0.03 8.04 -6.67
C VAL A 54 0.10 6.56 -7.02
N LEU A 55 1.33 6.02 -6.99
CA LEU A 55 1.59 4.62 -7.28
C LEU A 55 0.80 3.71 -6.34
N ASP A 56 0.83 3.97 -5.04
CA ASP A 56 0.19 3.15 -4.03
C ASP A 56 -1.34 3.11 -4.20
N VAL A 57 -1.96 4.25 -4.52
CA VAL A 57 -3.40 4.31 -4.81
C VAL A 57 -3.75 3.49 -6.05
N LEU A 58 -2.99 3.63 -7.13
CA LEU A 58 -3.23 2.89 -8.37
C LEU A 58 -3.06 1.38 -8.17
N VAL A 59 -2.00 0.97 -7.48
CA VAL A 59 -1.75 -0.45 -7.18
C VAL A 59 -2.79 -1.00 -6.22
N ALA A 60 -3.25 -0.24 -5.22
CA ALA A 60 -4.32 -0.67 -4.32
C ALA A 60 -5.62 -0.96 -5.09
N ILE A 61 -6.00 -0.09 -6.03
CA ILE A 61 -7.17 -0.29 -6.89
C ILE A 61 -6.99 -1.54 -7.75
N LEU A 62 -5.82 -1.71 -8.39
CA LEU A 62 -5.51 -2.87 -9.22
C LEU A 62 -5.62 -4.17 -8.42
N VAL A 63 -5.05 -4.21 -7.21
CA VAL A 63 -5.13 -5.37 -6.31
C VAL A 63 -6.58 -5.71 -5.99
N VAL A 64 -7.42 -4.72 -5.66
CA VAL A 64 -8.85 -4.95 -5.40
C VAL A 64 -9.54 -5.53 -6.64
N VAL A 65 -9.30 -4.97 -7.83
CA VAL A 65 -9.90 -5.46 -9.08
C VAL A 65 -9.51 -6.92 -9.35
N VAL A 66 -8.22 -7.24 -9.29
CA VAL A 66 -7.72 -8.62 -9.48
C VAL A 66 -8.32 -9.56 -8.45
N THR A 67 -8.38 -9.13 -7.19
CA THR A 67 -8.91 -9.92 -6.07
C THR A 67 -10.35 -10.37 -6.29
N PHE A 68 -11.19 -9.53 -6.92
CA PHE A 68 -12.58 -9.85 -7.22
C PHE A 68 -12.83 -10.36 -8.65
N SER A 69 -11.78 -10.44 -9.47
CA SER A 69 -11.83 -11.01 -10.82
C SER A 69 -11.34 -12.46 -10.88
N SER A 70 -10.95 -13.02 -9.72
CA SER A 70 -10.35 -14.35 -9.54
C SER A 70 -11.34 -15.37 -9.00
#